data_AF-A0A958QN57-F1
#
_entry.id   AF-A0A958QN57-F1
#
_cell.length_a   1.000
_cell.length_b   1.000
_cell.length_c   1.000
_cell.angle_alpha   90.00
_cell.angle_beta   90.00
_cell.angle_gamma   90.00
#
_symmetry.space_group_name_H-M   'P 1'
#
loop_
_entity.id
_entity.type
_entity.pdbx_description
1 polymer ?
#
loop_
_entity_poly.entity_id
_entity_poly.type
_entity_poly.pdbx_seq_one_letter_code
_entity_poly.pdbx_strand_id
1 'polypeptide(L)'
;MKYSICAFLAVLFMHSPLMAADLCDEHAAQQEVCYKMNNLRAQIHALDAQRELMQVNPSYYEAFGHSLARSARGILKIIQPGIPEHFMGLSEVARQGNELAKTAIQDDASGMVVTANLIKNNCATCHSGRSSANGNSWDRIFKNDWSVISKRCNEPGRNPYLCKSMNGILSAYSVQGTAPNAKIQDYEMTQKTSEEIGRILVDLKDKNFKHFDSKIRDAAEATAAEVALLASQKNPLAFERSKDLLSTCAQCHQVTSGTGDPRIRPDWFAYR
;
A
#
# COMPACT_ATOMS: atom_id res chain seq x y z
N MET A 1 -31.41 48.71 8.81
CA MET A 1 -30.01 48.98 9.24
C MET A 1 -29.65 48.04 10.38
N LYS A 2 -28.53 47.32 10.24
CA LYS A 2 -27.57 46.90 11.28
C LYS A 2 -26.99 45.48 11.06
N TYR A 3 -25.76 45.52 10.55
CA TYR A 3 -24.58 44.66 10.71
C TYR A 3 -24.48 43.25 10.08
N SER A 4 -23.55 43.21 9.13
CA SER A 4 -22.75 42.09 8.65
C SER A 4 -21.64 41.76 9.67
N ILE A 5 -21.38 40.47 9.93
CA ILE A 5 -20.07 39.95 10.36
C ILE A 5 -19.86 38.58 9.70
N CYS A 6 -18.88 38.53 8.79
CA CYS A 6 -18.18 37.32 8.38
C CYS A 6 -17.42 36.74 9.58
N ALA A 7 -17.44 35.41 9.76
CA ALA A 7 -16.40 34.71 10.49
C ALA A 7 -16.13 33.35 9.82
N PHE A 8 -14.93 33.30 9.25
CA PHE A 8 -14.22 32.18 8.66
C PHE A 8 -13.78 31.14 9.72
N LEU A 9 -13.48 29.92 9.23
CA LEU A 9 -12.51 28.94 9.78
C LEU A 9 -12.83 28.33 11.16
N ALA A 10 -12.78 27.01 11.38
CA ALA A 10 -11.85 26.05 10.83
C ALA A 10 -12.52 24.67 10.62
N VAL A 11 -12.47 24.17 9.39
CA VAL A 11 -12.52 22.73 9.14
C VAL A 11 -11.22 22.18 9.71
N LEU A 12 -11.29 21.61 10.92
CA LEU A 12 -10.24 20.78 11.47
C LEU A 12 -10.13 19.55 10.55
N PHE A 13 -9.27 19.65 9.54
CA PHE A 13 -8.72 18.52 8.82
C PHE A 13 -7.97 17.64 9.83
N MET A 14 -8.70 16.75 10.49
CA MET A 14 -8.10 15.63 11.21
C MET A 14 -7.51 14.68 10.16
N HIS A 15 -6.32 15.02 9.69
CA HIS A 15 -5.43 14.09 9.02
C HIS A 15 -5.06 13.04 10.05
N SER A 16 -5.72 11.87 10.01
CA SER A 16 -5.20 10.70 10.70
C SER A 16 -3.83 10.39 10.07
N PRO A 17 -2.71 10.47 10.81
CA PRO A 17 -1.46 9.98 10.28
C PRO A 17 -1.65 8.46 10.16
N LEU A 18 -1.81 7.97 8.94
CA LEU A 18 -1.72 6.55 8.64
C LEU A 18 -0.40 6.05 9.24
N MET A 19 -0.46 5.37 10.40
CA MET A 19 0.40 4.34 11.02
C MET A 19 1.88 4.17 10.58
N ALA A 20 2.51 5.18 9.99
CA ALA A 20 3.84 5.15 9.35
C ALA A 20 4.78 6.24 9.88
N ALA A 21 4.25 7.26 10.56
CA ALA A 21 5.06 8.32 11.18
C ALA A 21 5.80 7.80 12.43
N ASP A 22 5.10 7.04 13.28
CA ASP A 22 5.61 6.53 14.57
C ASP A 22 6.86 5.63 14.46
N LEU A 23 7.20 5.12 13.27
CA LEU A 23 8.40 4.30 13.05
C LEU A 23 9.62 5.08 12.53
N CYS A 24 9.44 6.36 12.16
CA CYS A 24 10.49 7.17 11.54
C CYS A 24 11.00 8.31 12.43
N ASP A 25 10.56 8.38 13.69
CA ASP A 25 10.85 9.50 14.61
C ASP A 25 12.23 9.45 15.28
N GLU A 26 12.96 8.33 15.26
CA GLU A 26 14.13 8.16 16.12
C GLU A 26 15.40 8.89 15.66
N HIS A 27 15.57 9.24 14.37
CA HIS A 27 16.73 10.03 13.92
C HIS A 27 16.43 10.90 12.68
N ALA A 28 16.35 12.22 12.87
CA ALA A 28 16.09 13.20 11.80
C ALA A 28 17.04 13.08 10.59
N ALA A 29 18.28 12.60 10.78
CA ALA A 29 19.26 12.42 9.71
C ALA A 29 18.90 11.31 8.69
N GLN A 30 17.94 10.42 8.99
CA GLN A 30 17.52 9.33 8.10
C GLN A 30 16.00 9.25 7.91
N GLN A 31 15.27 10.29 8.29
CA GLN A 31 13.81 10.30 8.20
C GLN A 31 13.30 10.11 6.76
N GLU A 32 13.97 10.74 5.78
CA GLU A 32 13.62 10.56 4.36
C GLU A 32 13.88 9.12 3.88
N VAL A 33 15.00 8.51 4.30
CA VAL A 33 15.30 7.10 4.02
C VAL A 33 14.20 6.20 4.59
N CYS A 34 13.79 6.45 5.84
CA CYS A 34 12.73 5.69 6.50
C CYS A 34 11.40 5.78 5.74
N TYR A 35 10.95 6.99 5.35
CA TYR A 35 9.72 7.14 4.59
C TYR A 35 9.77 6.44 3.23
N LYS A 36 10.89 6.53 2.51
CA LYS A 36 11.05 5.83 1.23
C LYS A 36 11.13 4.31 1.39
N MET A 37 11.79 3.81 2.43
CA MET A 37 11.79 2.38 2.77
C MET A 37 10.39 1.88 3.14
N ASN A 38 9.60 2.68 3.87
CA ASN A 38 8.21 2.35 4.18
C ASN A 38 7.32 2.30 2.92
N ASN A 39 7.54 3.19 1.96
CA ASN A 39 6.85 3.10 0.67
C ASN A 39 7.30 1.87 -0.13
N LEU A 40 8.60 1.58 -0.20
CA LEU A 40 9.13 0.38 -0.85
C LEU A 40 8.52 -0.90 -0.24
N ARG A 41 8.43 -0.96 1.09
CA ARG A 41 7.77 -2.04 1.83
C ARG A 41 6.29 -2.17 1.42
N ALA A 42 5.54 -1.07 1.34
CA ALA A 42 4.15 -1.09 0.92
C ALA A 42 4.00 -1.63 -0.52
N GLN A 43 4.93 -1.26 -1.42
CA GLN A 43 4.95 -1.79 -2.78
C GLN A 43 5.16 -3.31 -2.82
N ILE A 44 6.13 -3.82 -2.06
CA ILE A 44 6.38 -5.27 -1.95
C ILE A 44 5.15 -5.99 -1.36
N HIS A 45 4.49 -5.39 -0.35
CA HIS A 45 3.28 -5.97 0.24
C HIS A 45 2.13 -6.09 -0.76
N ALA A 46 1.94 -5.07 -1.60
CA ALA A 46 0.93 -5.07 -2.65
C ALA A 46 1.24 -6.03 -3.80
N LEU A 47 2.52 -6.25 -4.10
CA LEU A 47 2.96 -7.27 -5.04
C LEU A 47 2.62 -8.70 -4.54
N ASP A 48 2.84 -8.97 -3.25
CA ASP A 48 2.44 -10.23 -2.61
C ASP A 48 0.91 -10.44 -2.65
N ALA A 49 0.12 -9.37 -2.53
CA ALA A 49 -1.34 -9.45 -2.58
C ALA A 49 -1.83 -10.04 -3.90
N GLN A 50 -1.23 -9.64 -5.03
CA GLN A 50 -1.59 -10.16 -6.35
C GLN A 50 -1.36 -11.67 -6.47
N ARG A 51 -0.29 -12.17 -5.86
CA ARG A 51 -0.02 -13.61 -5.78
C ARG A 51 -1.10 -14.33 -4.97
N GLU A 52 -1.42 -13.82 -3.78
CA GLU A 52 -2.38 -14.47 -2.87
C GLU A 52 -3.84 -14.41 -3.36
N LEU A 53 -4.16 -13.42 -4.20
CA LEU A 53 -5.42 -13.27 -4.92
C LEU A 53 -5.44 -13.97 -6.29
N MET A 54 -4.31 -14.54 -6.71
CA MET A 54 -4.12 -15.21 -8.02
C MET A 54 -4.50 -14.33 -9.22
N GLN A 55 -4.26 -13.02 -9.16
CA GLN A 55 -4.72 -12.07 -10.19
C GLN A 55 -3.69 -11.76 -11.28
N VAL A 56 -2.42 -12.16 -11.10
CA VAL A 56 -1.25 -11.94 -12.00
C VAL A 56 -1.54 -10.99 -13.17
N ASN A 57 -1.72 -9.70 -12.86
CA ASN A 57 -2.13 -8.69 -13.84
C ASN A 57 -0.90 -8.04 -14.47
N PRO A 58 -0.58 -8.27 -15.76
CA PRO A 58 0.67 -7.79 -16.37
C PRO A 58 0.83 -6.28 -16.26
N SER A 59 -0.21 -5.50 -16.57
CA SER A 59 -0.13 -4.03 -16.49
C SER A 59 0.11 -3.52 -15.07
N TYR A 60 -0.33 -4.27 -14.06
CA TYR A 60 -0.12 -3.93 -12.65
C TYR A 60 1.29 -4.28 -12.19
N TYR A 61 1.79 -5.45 -12.61
CA TYR A 61 3.16 -5.89 -12.36
C TYR A 61 4.21 -5.03 -13.07
N GLU A 62 3.91 -4.54 -14.28
CA GLU A 62 4.76 -3.59 -15.01
C GLU A 62 4.98 -2.31 -14.22
N ALA A 63 3.88 -1.68 -13.79
CA ALA A 63 3.92 -0.47 -12.97
C ALA A 63 4.70 -0.70 -11.66
N PHE A 64 4.47 -1.82 -10.97
CA PHE A 64 5.24 -2.18 -9.78
C PHE A 64 6.72 -2.34 -10.06
N GLY A 65 7.08 -3.02 -11.14
CA GLY A 65 8.47 -3.22 -11.53
C GLY A 65 9.20 -1.89 -11.71
N HIS A 66 8.58 -0.95 -12.45
CA HIS A 66 9.12 0.40 -12.63
C HIS A 66 9.19 1.18 -11.32
N SER A 67 8.14 1.16 -10.49
CA SER A 67 8.11 1.91 -9.24
C SER A 67 9.10 1.39 -8.22
N LEU A 68 9.20 0.06 -8.04
CA LEU A 68 10.18 -0.57 -7.16
C LEU A 68 11.61 -0.20 -7.56
N ALA A 69 11.90 -0.25 -8.88
CA ALA A 69 13.20 0.14 -9.39
C ALA A 69 13.52 1.62 -9.16
N ARG A 70 12.55 2.52 -9.36
CA ARG A 70 12.70 3.96 -9.06
C ARG A 70 12.90 4.21 -7.56
N SER A 71 12.08 3.61 -6.71
CA SER A 71 12.15 3.75 -5.25
C SER A 71 13.48 3.27 -4.71
N ALA A 72 13.93 2.07 -5.09
CA ALA A 72 15.20 1.51 -4.63
C ALA A 72 16.40 2.37 -5.07
N ARG A 73 16.45 2.81 -6.34
CA ARG A 73 17.48 3.76 -6.81
C ARG A 73 17.42 5.11 -6.09
N GLY A 74 16.22 5.60 -5.79
CA GLY A 74 16.01 6.83 -5.04
C GLY A 74 16.61 6.74 -3.64
N ILE A 75 16.41 5.61 -2.95
CA ILE A 75 16.98 5.37 -1.63
C ILE A 75 18.51 5.24 -1.69
N LEU A 76 19.06 4.52 -2.68
CA LEU A 76 20.50 4.37 -2.88
C LEU A 76 21.24 5.71 -3.03
N LYS A 77 20.57 6.75 -3.56
CA LYS A 77 21.15 8.09 -3.72
C LYS A 77 21.28 8.87 -2.41
N ILE A 78 20.48 8.54 -1.40
CA ILE A 78 20.37 9.30 -0.15
C ILE A 78 20.80 8.50 1.09
N ILE A 79 20.98 7.19 0.95
CA ILE A 79 21.46 6.35 2.05
C ILE A 79 22.91 6.71 2.38
N GLN A 80 23.19 6.93 3.67
CA GLN A 80 24.54 7.29 4.10
C GLN A 80 25.50 6.10 3.96
N PRO A 81 26.81 6.34 3.78
CA PRO A 81 27.84 5.29 3.59
C PRO A 81 27.94 4.23 4.71
N GLY A 82 27.22 4.39 5.83
CA GLY A 82 27.26 3.50 6.99
C GLY A 82 26.30 2.30 6.96
N ILE A 83 25.59 2.03 5.87
CA ILE A 83 24.71 0.85 5.76
C ILE A 83 24.95 0.04 4.45
N PRO A 84 26.16 -0.52 4.27
CA PRO A 84 26.56 -1.20 3.04
C PRO A 84 25.67 -2.42 2.70
N GLU A 85 25.05 -3.06 3.68
CA GLU A 85 24.15 -4.20 3.49
C GLU A 85 22.88 -3.80 2.72
N HIS A 86 22.31 -2.62 3.02
CA HIS A 86 21.17 -2.10 2.26
C HIS A 86 21.58 -1.70 0.84
N PHE A 87 22.83 -1.33 0.59
CA PHE A 87 23.27 -0.97 -0.76
C PHE A 87 23.15 -2.15 -1.72
N MET A 88 23.65 -3.33 -1.34
CA MET A 88 23.52 -4.52 -2.18
C MET A 88 22.06 -4.95 -2.33
N GLY A 89 21.31 -5.00 -1.22
CA GLY A 89 19.90 -5.40 -1.23
C GLY A 89 19.04 -4.50 -2.12
N LEU A 90 19.19 -3.18 -2.00
CA LEU A 90 18.46 -2.21 -2.82
C LEU A 90 18.90 -2.23 -4.29
N SER A 91 20.19 -2.45 -4.58
CA SER A 91 20.68 -2.59 -5.95
C SER A 91 20.04 -3.78 -6.64
N GLU A 92 19.91 -4.89 -5.92
CA GLU A 92 19.27 -6.09 -6.43
C GLU A 92 17.75 -5.92 -6.57
N VAL A 93 17.07 -5.29 -5.60
CA VAL A 93 15.65 -4.91 -5.76
C VAL A 93 15.45 -4.01 -6.97
N ALA A 94 16.36 -3.07 -7.22
CA ALA A 94 16.27 -2.20 -8.39
C ALA A 94 16.43 -2.97 -9.70
N ARG A 95 17.35 -3.95 -9.75
CA ARG A 95 17.56 -4.83 -10.90
C ARG A 95 16.32 -5.68 -11.15
N GLN A 96 15.83 -6.37 -10.13
CA GLN A 96 14.67 -7.24 -10.18
C GLN A 96 13.38 -6.49 -10.50
N GLY A 97 13.23 -5.23 -10.06
CA GLY A 97 12.12 -4.38 -10.48
C GLY A 97 12.09 -4.17 -12.00
N ASN A 98 13.23 -3.95 -12.65
CA ASN A 98 13.22 -3.85 -14.12
C ASN A 98 12.92 -5.21 -14.78
N GLU A 99 13.40 -6.32 -14.20
CA GLU A 99 13.09 -7.65 -14.71
C GLU A 99 11.60 -7.99 -14.56
N LEU A 100 10.97 -7.53 -13.47
CA LEU A 100 9.53 -7.66 -13.26
C LEU A 100 8.76 -6.90 -14.34
N ALA A 101 9.17 -5.67 -14.63
CA ALA A 101 8.55 -4.89 -15.70
C ALA A 101 8.72 -5.56 -17.07
N LYS A 102 9.91 -6.07 -17.35
CA LYS A 102 10.20 -6.78 -18.61
C LYS A 102 9.37 -8.06 -18.76
N THR A 103 9.28 -8.89 -17.72
CA THR A 103 8.47 -10.13 -17.75
C THR A 103 6.98 -9.81 -17.87
N ALA A 104 6.51 -8.73 -17.25
CA ALA A 104 5.15 -8.23 -17.42
C ALA A 104 4.84 -7.76 -18.85
N ILE A 105 5.75 -7.02 -19.49
CA ILE A 105 5.64 -6.62 -20.90
C ILE A 105 5.57 -7.84 -21.83
N GLN A 106 6.24 -8.93 -21.45
CA GLN A 106 6.25 -10.20 -22.18
C GLN A 106 5.04 -11.10 -21.87
N ASP A 107 4.16 -10.67 -20.97
CA ASP A 107 3.03 -11.47 -20.44
C ASP A 107 3.47 -12.83 -19.86
N ASP A 108 4.70 -12.89 -19.31
CA ASP A 108 5.23 -14.10 -18.68
C ASP A 108 4.75 -14.19 -17.23
N ALA A 109 3.56 -14.74 -17.04
CA ALA A 109 2.95 -14.93 -15.72
C ALA A 109 3.86 -15.70 -14.74
N SER A 110 4.61 -16.70 -15.23
CA SER A 110 5.53 -17.48 -14.40
C SER A 110 6.74 -16.64 -13.98
N GLY A 111 7.34 -15.91 -14.93
CA GLY A 111 8.43 -14.97 -14.69
C GLY A 111 8.06 -13.85 -13.74
N MET A 112 6.84 -13.31 -13.84
CA MET A 112 6.29 -12.31 -12.92
C MET A 112 6.22 -12.83 -11.48
N VAL A 113 5.65 -14.03 -11.27
CA VAL A 113 5.55 -14.64 -9.94
C VAL A 113 6.93 -14.99 -9.36
N VAL A 114 7.82 -15.55 -10.17
CA VAL A 114 9.19 -15.88 -9.75
C VAL A 114 9.93 -14.62 -9.32
N THR A 115 9.90 -13.57 -10.14
CA THR A 115 10.61 -12.32 -9.86
C THR A 115 10.04 -11.60 -8.64
N ALA A 116 8.71 -11.60 -8.47
CA ALA A 116 8.07 -11.08 -7.26
C ALA A 116 8.54 -11.80 -5.98
N ASN A 117 8.64 -13.13 -6.02
CA ASN A 117 9.15 -13.92 -4.91
C ASN A 117 10.62 -13.62 -4.61
N LEU A 118 11.45 -13.42 -5.65
CA LEU A 118 12.86 -13.04 -5.47
C LEU A 118 13.01 -11.67 -4.79
N ILE A 119 12.19 -10.68 -5.18
CA ILE A 119 12.17 -9.35 -4.55
C ILE A 119 11.83 -9.47 -3.06
N LYS A 120 10.77 -10.20 -2.72
CA LYS A 120 10.39 -10.46 -1.33
C LYS A 120 11.53 -11.14 -0.56
N ASN A 121 12.06 -12.23 -1.10
CA ASN A 121 13.06 -13.05 -0.43
C ASN A 121 14.35 -12.28 -0.16
N ASN A 122 14.77 -11.40 -1.07
CA ASN A 122 15.95 -10.55 -0.83
C ASN A 122 15.80 -9.66 0.39
N CYS A 123 14.65 -8.99 0.52
CA CYS A 123 14.38 -8.19 1.70
C CYS A 123 14.22 -9.09 2.94
N ALA A 124 13.53 -10.22 2.83
CA ALA A 124 13.35 -11.16 3.94
C ALA A 124 14.70 -11.70 4.46
N THR A 125 15.59 -12.14 3.58
CA THR A 125 16.93 -12.63 3.95
C THR A 125 17.77 -11.56 4.63
N CYS A 126 17.75 -10.32 4.12
CA CYS A 126 18.45 -9.19 4.74
C CYS A 126 17.93 -8.89 6.15
N HIS A 127 16.64 -9.13 6.40
CA HIS A 127 15.96 -8.81 7.65
C HIS A 127 15.68 -10.03 8.54
N SER A 128 16.11 -11.24 8.16
CA SER A 128 15.96 -12.46 8.97
C SER A 128 17.18 -12.76 9.86
N GLY A 129 18.29 -12.03 9.69
CA GLY A 129 19.55 -12.26 10.42
C GLY A 129 19.71 -11.43 11.71
N ARG A 130 20.65 -11.84 12.57
CA ARG A 130 21.14 -11.06 13.74
C ARG A 130 21.81 -9.72 13.36
N SER A 131 22.00 -9.48 12.07
CA SER A 131 22.72 -8.36 11.46
C SER A 131 21.82 -7.42 10.65
N SER A 132 20.50 -7.39 10.90
CA SER A 132 19.67 -6.32 10.35
C SER A 132 20.26 -4.98 10.80
N ALA A 133 20.57 -4.07 9.87
CA ALA A 133 21.36 -2.86 10.14
C ALA A 133 20.89 -2.06 11.38
N ASN A 134 19.59 -2.13 11.71
CA ASN A 134 18.96 -1.45 12.85
C ASN A 134 18.21 -2.39 13.82
N GLY A 135 18.50 -3.70 13.82
CA GLY A 135 17.80 -4.67 14.69
C GLY A 135 16.34 -4.98 14.32
N ASN A 136 15.84 -4.47 13.18
CA ASN A 136 14.49 -4.70 12.70
C ASN A 136 14.39 -6.03 11.95
N SER A 137 13.70 -7.00 12.55
CA SER A 137 13.40 -8.29 11.92
C SER A 137 12.34 -8.16 10.83
N TRP A 138 12.33 -9.09 9.88
CA TRP A 138 11.32 -9.16 8.82
C TRP A 138 9.89 -9.09 9.38
N ASP A 139 9.60 -9.80 10.47
CA ASP A 139 8.27 -9.80 11.09
C ASP A 139 7.90 -8.43 11.73
N ARG A 140 8.89 -7.66 12.20
CA ARG A 140 8.66 -6.27 12.66
C ARG A 140 8.43 -5.34 11.46
N ILE A 141 9.16 -5.58 10.38
CA ILE A 141 9.02 -4.84 9.12
C ILE A 141 7.75 -5.26 8.40
N PHE A 142 7.15 -6.41 8.62
CA PHE A 142 5.86 -6.79 8.05
C PHE A 142 5.01 -7.42 9.15
N LYS A 143 4.50 -6.59 10.07
CA LYS A 143 3.57 -7.02 11.15
C LYS A 143 2.41 -7.90 10.62
N ASN A 144 2.05 -7.73 9.35
CA ASN A 144 1.08 -8.52 8.60
C ASN A 144 1.68 -9.04 7.29
N ASP A 145 2.64 -9.96 7.30
CA ASP A 145 3.06 -10.67 6.07
C ASP A 145 1.87 -11.45 5.49
N TRP A 146 1.75 -11.48 4.17
CA TRP A 146 0.74 -12.23 3.44
C TRP A 146 0.68 -13.73 3.77
N SER A 147 1.79 -14.35 4.17
CA SER A 147 1.77 -15.73 4.69
C SER A 147 0.90 -15.85 5.95
N VAL A 148 1.03 -14.90 6.88
CA VAL A 148 0.23 -14.84 8.11
C VAL A 148 -1.21 -14.46 7.80
N ILE A 149 -1.43 -13.48 6.91
CA ILE A 149 -2.77 -13.08 6.46
C ILE A 149 -3.50 -14.27 5.84
N SER A 150 -2.87 -14.95 4.88
CA SER A 150 -3.46 -16.10 4.19
C SER A 150 -3.78 -17.22 5.19
N LYS A 151 -2.89 -17.54 6.13
CA LYS A 151 -3.20 -18.52 7.18
C LYS A 151 -4.43 -18.12 8.00
N ARG A 152 -4.49 -16.86 8.46
CA ARG A 152 -5.62 -16.33 9.23
C ARG A 152 -6.91 -16.34 8.43
N CYS A 153 -6.89 -15.92 7.17
CA CYS A 153 -8.07 -15.91 6.31
C CYS A 153 -8.65 -17.31 6.06
N ASN A 154 -7.84 -18.36 6.17
CA ASN A 154 -8.27 -19.76 6.02
C ASN A 154 -8.70 -20.42 7.36
N GLU A 155 -8.75 -19.67 8.47
CA GLU A 155 -9.26 -20.21 9.74
C GLU A 155 -10.77 -20.53 9.64
N PRO A 156 -11.24 -21.58 10.36
CA PRO A 156 -12.66 -21.93 10.39
C PRO A 156 -13.56 -20.75 10.78
N GLY A 157 -14.70 -20.62 10.11
CA GLY A 157 -15.69 -19.56 10.37
C GLY A 157 -15.40 -18.22 9.68
N ARG A 158 -14.35 -18.14 8.86
CA ARG A 158 -14.08 -16.98 7.98
C ARG A 158 -14.42 -17.30 6.53
N ASN A 159 -14.64 -16.26 5.74
CA ASN A 159 -14.66 -16.37 4.29
C ASN A 159 -13.27 -16.00 3.73
N PRO A 160 -12.48 -16.96 3.22
CA PRO A 160 -11.11 -16.69 2.77
C PRO A 160 -11.05 -15.69 1.63
N TYR A 161 -12.05 -15.71 0.74
CA TYR A 161 -12.12 -14.82 -0.41
C TYR A 161 -12.31 -13.36 0.03
N LEU A 162 -13.31 -13.10 0.86
CA LEU A 162 -13.58 -11.77 1.40
C LEU A 162 -12.37 -11.26 2.20
N CYS A 163 -11.83 -12.09 3.10
CA CYS A 163 -10.70 -11.72 3.95
C CYS A 163 -9.46 -11.34 3.13
N LYS A 164 -9.08 -12.15 2.14
CA LYS A 164 -7.96 -11.85 1.25
C LYS A 164 -8.23 -10.60 0.41
N SER A 165 -9.45 -10.44 -0.11
CA SER A 165 -9.82 -9.26 -0.90
C SER A 165 -9.69 -7.96 -0.12
N MET A 166 -10.14 -7.94 1.15
CA MET A 166 -9.97 -6.77 2.01
C MET A 166 -8.51 -6.47 2.33
N ASN A 167 -7.68 -7.49 2.53
CA ASN A 167 -6.24 -7.30 2.69
C ASN A 167 -5.57 -6.84 1.37
N GLY A 168 -6.12 -7.23 0.22
CA GLY A 168 -5.72 -6.74 -1.10
C GLY A 168 -5.95 -5.24 -1.23
N ILE A 169 -7.16 -4.76 -0.90
CA ILE A 169 -7.48 -3.32 -0.84
C ILE A 169 -6.51 -2.61 0.11
N LEU A 170 -6.29 -3.14 1.32
CA LEU A 170 -5.39 -2.54 2.29
C LEU A 170 -3.94 -2.45 1.78
N SER A 171 -3.48 -3.45 1.01
CA SER A 171 -2.14 -3.45 0.44
C SER A 171 -1.99 -2.38 -0.65
N ALA A 172 -2.94 -2.29 -1.58
CA ALA A 172 -2.97 -1.25 -2.61
C ALA A 172 -3.08 0.16 -2.00
N TYR A 173 -3.97 0.30 -1.02
CA TYR A 173 -4.14 1.50 -0.20
C TYR A 173 -2.84 1.94 0.48
N SER A 174 -2.04 1.00 1.01
CA SER A 174 -0.79 1.30 1.70
C SER A 174 0.27 1.92 0.79
N VAL A 175 0.26 1.57 -0.50
CA VAL A 175 1.16 2.20 -1.49
C VAL A 175 0.82 3.69 -1.63
N GLN A 176 -0.45 4.03 -1.78
CA GLN A 176 -0.92 5.41 -1.88
C GLN A 176 -0.72 6.17 -0.57
N GLY A 177 -1.00 5.55 0.58
CA GLY A 177 -0.90 6.17 1.89
C GLY A 177 0.53 6.51 2.34
N THR A 178 1.52 5.77 1.85
CA THR A 178 2.93 5.99 2.20
C THR A 178 3.67 6.94 1.24
N ALA A 179 3.18 7.09 0.00
CA ALA A 179 3.84 7.91 -1.02
C ALA A 179 3.98 9.41 -0.65
N PRO A 180 2.97 10.09 -0.05
CA PRO A 180 3.10 11.49 0.35
C PRO A 180 4.23 11.74 1.34
N ASN A 181 4.38 10.89 2.36
CA ASN A 181 5.44 10.99 3.35
C ASN A 181 6.83 10.77 2.73
N ALA A 182 6.91 9.89 1.72
CA ALA A 182 8.12 9.63 0.95
C ALA A 182 8.41 10.70 -0.13
N LYS A 183 7.53 11.69 -0.29
CA LYS A 183 7.53 12.71 -1.36
C LYS A 183 7.59 12.06 -2.76
N ILE A 184 6.84 10.98 -2.95
CA ILE A 184 6.76 10.24 -4.22
C ILE A 184 5.46 10.63 -4.94
N GLN A 185 5.60 11.06 -6.20
CA GLN A 185 4.50 11.34 -7.11
C GLN A 185 4.62 10.39 -8.31
N ASP A 186 4.03 9.21 -8.19
CA ASP A 186 4.07 8.17 -9.21
C ASP A 186 2.67 7.99 -9.80
N TYR A 187 2.38 8.72 -10.89
CA TYR A 187 1.06 8.70 -11.54
C TYR A 187 0.65 7.30 -11.98
N GLU A 188 1.58 6.53 -12.54
CA GLU A 188 1.31 5.19 -13.04
C GLU A 188 0.92 4.26 -11.88
N MET A 189 1.68 4.27 -10.77
CA MET A 189 1.30 3.49 -9.59
C MET A 189 0.01 3.95 -8.94
N THR A 190 -0.23 5.27 -8.88
CA THR A 190 -1.49 5.81 -8.35
C THR A 190 -2.68 5.33 -9.18
N GLN A 191 -2.56 5.37 -10.51
CA GLN A 191 -3.60 4.85 -11.41
C GLN A 191 -3.85 3.37 -11.12
N LYS A 192 -2.78 2.57 -11.18
CA LYS A 192 -2.82 1.12 -11.06
C LYS A 192 -3.36 0.63 -9.73
N THR A 193 -2.95 1.24 -8.62
CA THR A 193 -3.44 0.88 -7.28
C THR A 193 -4.91 1.26 -7.09
N SER A 194 -5.36 2.38 -7.68
CA SER A 194 -6.78 2.76 -7.67
C SER A 194 -7.64 1.84 -8.53
N GLU A 195 -7.17 1.45 -9.71
CA GLU A 195 -7.83 0.43 -10.56
C GLU A 195 -8.01 -0.89 -9.78
N GLU A 196 -6.98 -1.32 -9.04
CA GLU A 196 -7.06 -2.55 -8.24
C GLU A 196 -8.05 -2.45 -7.07
N ILE A 197 -8.10 -1.31 -6.38
CA ILE A 197 -9.10 -1.07 -5.33
C ILE A 197 -10.51 -1.13 -5.93
N GLY A 198 -10.75 -0.42 -7.04
CA GLY A 198 -12.04 -0.42 -7.72
C GLY A 198 -12.46 -1.83 -8.18
N ARG A 199 -11.54 -2.58 -8.78
CA ARG A 199 -11.77 -3.97 -9.22
C ARG A 199 -12.23 -4.85 -8.05
N ILE A 200 -11.55 -4.80 -6.91
CA ILE A 200 -11.92 -5.62 -5.75
C ILE A 200 -13.30 -5.20 -5.21
N LEU A 201 -13.59 -3.91 -5.11
CA LEU A 201 -14.89 -3.42 -4.62
C LEU A 201 -16.06 -3.88 -5.51
N VAL A 202 -15.89 -3.79 -6.83
CA VAL A 202 -16.87 -4.26 -7.81
C VAL A 202 -17.05 -5.77 -7.71
N ASP A 203 -15.95 -6.54 -7.67
CA ASP A 203 -16.04 -7.99 -7.58
C ASP A 203 -16.72 -8.47 -6.29
N LEU A 204 -16.43 -7.83 -5.14
CA LEU A 204 -17.10 -8.12 -3.88
C LEU A 204 -18.61 -7.80 -3.93
N LYS A 205 -19.00 -6.73 -4.62
CA LYS A 205 -20.39 -6.35 -4.88
C LYS A 205 -21.09 -7.40 -5.74
N ASP A 206 -20.49 -7.81 -6.85
CA ASP A 206 -21.05 -8.79 -7.78
C ASP A 206 -21.24 -10.17 -7.12
N LYS A 207 -20.36 -10.51 -6.16
CA LYS A 207 -20.47 -11.73 -5.34
C LYS A 207 -21.37 -11.58 -4.12
N ASN A 208 -22.09 -10.45 -3.98
CA ASN A 208 -23.02 -10.16 -2.89
C ASN A 208 -22.40 -10.16 -1.48
N PHE A 209 -21.12 -9.81 -1.34
CA PHE A 209 -20.52 -9.62 -0.02
C PHE A 209 -21.05 -8.35 0.64
N LYS A 210 -21.46 -8.45 1.91
CA LYS A 210 -22.04 -7.36 2.71
C LYS A 210 -21.10 -6.84 3.79
N HIS A 211 -19.81 -6.71 3.46
CA HIS A 211 -18.79 -6.27 4.42
C HIS A 211 -18.90 -4.78 4.80
N PHE A 212 -19.43 -3.97 3.90
CA PHE A 212 -19.55 -2.51 4.04
C PHE A 212 -20.95 -2.04 3.65
N ASP A 213 -21.34 -0.88 4.17
CA ASP A 213 -22.53 -0.18 3.71
C ASP A 213 -22.43 0.11 2.21
N SER A 214 -23.53 -0.15 1.49
CA SER A 214 -23.57 -0.01 0.03
C SER A 214 -23.20 1.40 -0.46
N LYS A 215 -23.59 2.45 0.28
CA LYS A 215 -23.27 3.84 -0.09
C LYS A 215 -21.78 4.12 0.06
N ILE A 216 -21.15 3.60 1.12
CA ILE A 216 -19.71 3.82 1.34
C ILE A 216 -18.90 3.06 0.28
N ARG A 217 -19.30 1.83 -0.05
CA ARG A 217 -18.67 1.07 -1.14
C ARG A 217 -18.79 1.80 -2.47
N ASP A 218 -19.99 2.23 -2.84
CA ASP A 218 -20.22 2.90 -4.13
C ASP A 218 -19.46 4.23 -4.20
N ALA A 219 -19.31 4.95 -3.07
CA ALA A 219 -18.46 6.15 -2.98
C ALA A 219 -16.96 5.84 -3.12
N ALA A 220 -16.48 4.74 -2.52
CA ALA A 220 -15.09 4.30 -2.65
C ALA A 220 -14.78 3.85 -4.08
N GLU A 221 -15.71 3.12 -4.72
CA GLU A 221 -15.64 2.71 -6.12
C GLU A 221 -15.54 3.93 -7.05
N ALA A 222 -16.43 4.91 -6.90
CA ALA A 222 -16.42 6.14 -7.69
C ALA A 222 -15.13 6.96 -7.48
N THR A 223 -14.67 7.07 -6.23
CA THR A 223 -13.44 7.80 -5.92
C THR A 223 -12.21 7.10 -6.49
N ALA A 224 -12.14 5.76 -6.43
CA ALA A 224 -11.07 4.99 -7.04
C ALA A 224 -11.02 5.18 -8.57
N ALA A 225 -12.18 5.15 -9.25
CA ALA A 225 -12.27 5.42 -10.68
C ALA A 225 -11.81 6.85 -11.04
N GLU A 226 -12.20 7.84 -10.25
CA GLU A 226 -11.78 9.24 -10.44
C GLU A 226 -10.27 9.41 -10.28
N VAL A 227 -9.66 8.83 -9.23
CA VAL A 227 -8.21 8.86 -9.02
C VAL A 227 -7.48 8.21 -10.19
N ALA A 228 -7.97 7.05 -10.65
CA ALA A 228 -7.38 6.36 -11.79
C ALA A 228 -7.41 7.22 -13.06
N LEU A 229 -8.54 7.87 -13.34
CA LEU A 229 -8.69 8.79 -14.46
C LEU A 229 -7.73 9.98 -14.36
N LEU A 230 -7.71 10.68 -13.22
CA LEU A 230 -6.81 11.81 -13.00
C LEU A 230 -5.34 11.42 -13.16
N ALA A 231 -4.97 10.26 -12.62
CA ALA A 231 -3.61 9.75 -12.69
C ALA A 231 -3.20 9.40 -14.14
N SER A 232 -4.10 8.80 -14.92
CA SER A 232 -3.87 8.52 -16.36
C SER A 232 -3.63 9.79 -17.18
N GLN A 233 -4.22 10.91 -16.76
CA GLN A 233 -4.05 12.23 -17.36
C GLN A 233 -2.82 12.98 -16.82
N LYS A 234 -2.05 12.37 -15.92
CA LYS A 234 -0.95 13.01 -15.16
C LYS A 234 -1.40 14.29 -14.45
N ASN A 235 -2.66 14.33 -14.01
CA ASN A 235 -3.22 15.46 -13.29
C ASN A 235 -2.79 15.39 -11.82
N PRO A 236 -2.11 16.42 -11.26
CA PRO A 236 -1.63 16.40 -9.88
C PRO A 236 -2.74 16.27 -8.84
N LEU A 237 -4.00 16.59 -9.20
CA LEU A 237 -5.17 16.33 -8.34
C LEU A 237 -5.34 14.85 -8.01
N ALA A 238 -4.78 13.93 -8.80
CA ALA A 238 -4.79 12.51 -8.52
C ALA A 238 -4.23 12.19 -7.12
N PHE A 239 -3.19 12.90 -6.67
CA PHE A 239 -2.56 12.65 -5.38
C PHE A 239 -3.42 13.17 -4.22
N GLU A 240 -4.03 14.35 -4.35
CA GLU A 240 -4.96 14.86 -3.34
C GLU A 240 -6.21 13.98 -3.28
N ARG A 241 -6.78 13.62 -4.43
CA ARG A 241 -7.96 12.76 -4.50
C ARG A 241 -7.69 11.34 -3.99
N SER A 242 -6.45 10.85 -4.14
CA SER A 242 -6.07 9.57 -3.52
C SER A 242 -6.19 9.61 -2.01
N LYS A 243 -5.92 10.77 -1.35
CA LYS A 243 -6.11 10.92 0.10
C LYS A 243 -7.59 10.86 0.50
N ASP A 244 -8.49 11.35 -0.36
CA ASP A 244 -9.93 11.23 -0.14
C ASP A 244 -10.39 9.78 -0.18
N LEU A 245 -9.87 8.99 -1.14
CA LEU A 245 -10.10 7.54 -1.16
C LEU A 245 -9.63 6.92 0.17
N LEU A 246 -8.49 7.38 0.71
CA LEU A 246 -8.02 6.89 2.00
C LEU A 246 -9.02 7.19 3.13
N SER A 247 -9.63 8.37 3.10
CA SER A 247 -10.64 8.81 4.07
C SER A 247 -11.94 8.01 3.93
N THR A 248 -12.42 7.74 2.72
CA THR A 248 -13.62 6.91 2.49
C THR A 248 -13.43 5.49 3.04
N CYS A 249 -12.27 4.88 2.80
CA CYS A 249 -11.94 3.58 3.39
C CYS A 249 -11.88 3.64 4.92
N ALA A 250 -11.31 4.70 5.49
CA ALA A 250 -11.26 4.88 6.94
C ALA A 250 -12.67 5.06 7.56
N GLN A 251 -13.59 5.73 6.87
CA GLN A 251 -14.97 5.91 7.33
C GLN A 251 -15.70 4.57 7.49
N CYS A 252 -15.47 3.58 6.61
CA CYS A 252 -15.98 2.22 6.81
C CYS A 252 -15.59 1.64 8.17
N HIS A 253 -14.36 1.91 8.62
CA HIS A 253 -13.80 1.31 9.83
C HIS A 253 -14.06 2.14 11.10
N GLN A 254 -14.35 3.44 10.97
CA GLN A 254 -14.74 4.31 12.08
C GLN A 254 -16.22 4.17 12.47
N VAL A 255 -17.11 3.92 11.48
CA VAL A 255 -18.56 3.77 11.73
C VAL A 255 -18.88 2.48 12.49
N THR A 256 -18.03 1.45 12.37
CA THR A 256 -18.20 0.17 13.07
C THR A 256 -17.70 0.16 14.52
N SER A 257 -16.86 1.12 14.91
CA SER A 257 -16.22 1.17 16.23
C SER A 257 -16.71 2.36 17.04
N GLY A 258 -17.89 2.26 17.66
CA GLY A 258 -18.41 3.27 18.62
C GLY A 258 -17.49 3.60 19.82
N THR A 259 -16.23 3.20 19.79
CA THR A 259 -15.13 3.58 20.65
C THR A 259 -14.00 4.12 19.77
N GLY A 260 -13.73 5.43 19.84
CA GLY A 260 -12.69 6.13 19.07
C GLY A 260 -11.25 5.76 19.44
N ASP A 261 -10.87 4.50 19.27
CA ASP A 261 -9.49 4.02 19.42
C ASP A 261 -8.96 3.54 18.04
N PRO A 262 -8.02 4.26 17.40
CA PRO A 262 -7.54 3.98 16.05
C PRO A 262 -6.55 2.81 15.96
N ARG A 263 -6.38 2.04 17.03
CA ARG A 263 -5.57 0.82 16.98
C ARG A 263 -6.30 -0.24 16.14
N ILE A 264 -5.84 -0.43 14.90
CA ILE A 264 -6.22 -1.54 14.02
C ILE A 264 -6.01 -2.83 14.83
N ARG A 265 -7.09 -3.40 15.36
CA ARG A 265 -7.01 -4.65 16.10
C ARG A 265 -6.92 -5.81 15.09
N PRO A 266 -6.18 -6.89 15.40
CA PRO A 266 -6.02 -8.05 14.52
C PRO A 266 -7.32 -8.83 14.21
N ASP A 267 -8.43 -8.53 14.89
CA ASP A 267 -9.74 -9.18 14.76
C ASP A 267 -10.65 -8.53 13.69
N TRP A 268 -10.21 -7.47 13.00
CA TRP A 268 -11.04 -6.67 12.09
C TRP A 268 -11.50 -7.40 10.81
N PHE A 269 -10.91 -8.56 10.51
CA PHE A 269 -11.26 -9.40 9.36
C PHE A 269 -12.06 -10.67 9.74
N ALA A 270 -12.61 -10.70 10.95
CA ALA A 270 -13.35 -11.84 11.48
C ALA A 270 -14.85 -11.53 11.62
N TYR A 271 -15.57 -11.19 10.55
CA TYR A 271 -17.03 -11.18 10.61
C TYR A 271 -17.68 -11.81 9.37
N ARG A 272 -18.78 -12.50 9.67
CA ARG A 272 -19.57 -13.45 8.89
C ARG A 272 -20.27 -12.84 7.69
#